data_AF-A0A257VTI7-F1
#
_entry.id   AF-A0A257VTI7-F1
#
_cell.length_a   1.000
_cell.length_b   1.000
_cell.length_c   1.000
_cell.angle_alpha   90.00
_cell.angle_beta   90.00
_cell.angle_gamma   90.00
#
_symmetry.space_group_name_H-M   'P 1'
#
loop_
_entity.id
_entity.type
_entity.pdbx_description
1 polymer ?
#
loop_
_entity_poly.entity_id
_entity_poly.type
_entity_poly.pdbx_seq_one_letter_code
_entity_poly.pdbx_strand_id
1 'polypeptide(L)'
;MENLTTIDSININGTISFLREFGRDDQADELARAYTAAQPDHPRFFDLSYHHFSADAPVDPVLKAAFEARQSEFKDERDPKAVLLAIGRGEPWQDEDVRLLGGVTADSFQAMIEGTEGEDLRLIVQTGLQIAARHQEDQPSINSALNEALARIAGKSPMRARRLRAWGYKAPPSDGCS
;
A
#
# COMPACT_ATOMS: atom_id res chain seq x y z
N MET A 1 3.96 -7.95 -35.97
CA MET A 1 2.93 -7.67 -34.95
C MET A 1 2.77 -6.16 -34.87
N GLU A 2 2.08 -5.57 -35.85
CA GLU A 2 1.76 -4.14 -35.87
C GLU A 2 0.27 -4.02 -35.53
N ASN A 3 -0.07 -3.69 -34.28
CA ASN A 3 -1.40 -3.21 -33.84
C ASN A 3 -1.50 -3.01 -32.30
N LEU A 4 -0.40 -2.87 -31.56
CA LEU A 4 -0.43 -2.63 -30.11
C LEU A 4 -0.66 -1.15 -29.73
N THR A 5 -0.71 -0.24 -30.71
CA THR A 5 -0.87 1.20 -30.49
C THR A 5 -2.32 1.66 -30.26
N THR A 6 -3.31 0.76 -30.39
CA THR A 6 -4.74 1.11 -30.33
C THR A 6 -5.53 0.28 -29.31
N ILE A 7 -4.84 -0.46 -28.42
CA ILE A 7 -5.51 -1.13 -27.31
C ILE A 7 -5.41 -0.22 -26.09
N ASP A 8 -6.38 0.68 -25.96
CA ASP A 8 -6.59 1.44 -24.72
C ASP A 8 -6.86 0.46 -23.56
N SER A 9 -6.41 0.83 -22.36
CA SER A 9 -6.64 0.08 -21.10
C SER A 9 -8.10 -0.26 -20.85
N ILE A 10 -9.03 0.50 -21.44
CA ILE A 10 -10.47 0.29 -21.40
C ILE A 10 -10.90 -1.01 -22.12
N ASN A 11 -10.22 -1.41 -23.20
CA ASN A 11 -10.67 -2.49 -24.08
C ASN A 11 -9.85 -3.79 -23.96
N ILE A 12 -8.71 -3.79 -23.24
CA ILE A 12 -7.84 -4.97 -23.13
C ILE A 12 -8.56 -6.14 -22.44
N ASN A 13 -9.27 -5.89 -21.33
CA ASN A 13 -9.97 -6.94 -20.58
C ASN A 13 -11.10 -7.57 -21.42
N GLY A 14 -11.84 -6.75 -22.16
CA GLY A 14 -12.88 -7.21 -23.08
C GLY A 14 -12.31 -8.03 -24.25
N THR A 15 -11.17 -7.61 -24.81
CA THR A 15 -10.51 -8.33 -25.91
C THR A 15 -9.99 -9.70 -25.45
N ILE A 16 -9.41 -9.78 -24.25
CA ILE A 16 -8.95 -11.05 -23.66
C ILE A 16 -10.15 -11.98 -23.41
N SER A 17 -11.23 -11.44 -22.84
CA SER A 17 -12.46 -12.19 -22.57
C SER A 17 -13.07 -12.76 -23.86
N PHE A 18 -13.12 -11.95 -24.93
CA PHE A 18 -13.57 -12.38 -26.26
C PHE A 18 -12.70 -13.51 -26.81
N LEU A 19 -11.37 -13.43 -26.72
CA LEU A 19 -10.49 -14.50 -27.21
C LEU A 19 -10.73 -15.83 -26.47
N ARG A 20 -10.93 -15.78 -25.15
CA ARG A 20 -11.24 -16.98 -24.35
C ARG A 20 -12.59 -17.59 -24.72
N GLU A 21 -13.63 -16.76 -24.95
CA GLU A 21 -14.96 -17.22 -25.35
C GLU A 21 -14.93 -18.09 -26.62
N PHE A 22 -14.03 -17.77 -27.56
CA PHE A 22 -13.84 -18.51 -28.81
C PHE A 22 -12.72 -19.57 -28.75
N GLY A 23 -12.28 -19.97 -27.56
CA GLY A 23 -11.30 -21.05 -27.34
C GLY A 23 -9.88 -20.70 -27.79
N ARG A 24 -9.52 -19.41 -27.82
CA ARG A 24 -8.19 -18.91 -28.21
C ARG A 24 -7.36 -18.52 -26.98
N ASP A 25 -7.27 -19.42 -26.01
CA ASP A 25 -6.62 -19.17 -24.71
C ASP A 25 -5.14 -18.79 -24.83
N ASP A 26 -4.37 -19.46 -25.68
CA ASP A 26 -2.94 -19.13 -25.86
C ASP A 26 -2.73 -17.69 -26.35
N GLN A 27 -3.62 -17.22 -27.23
CA GLN A 27 -3.57 -15.86 -27.76
C GLN A 27 -4.04 -14.82 -26.74
N ALA A 28 -5.02 -15.18 -25.91
CA ALA A 28 -5.43 -14.37 -24.76
C ALA A 28 -4.25 -14.17 -23.78
N ASP A 29 -3.53 -15.24 -23.46
CA ASP A 29 -2.37 -15.22 -22.56
C ASP A 29 -1.17 -14.47 -23.15
N GLU A 30 -0.93 -14.61 -24.46
CA GLU A 30 0.09 -13.84 -25.18
C GLU A 30 -0.25 -12.34 -25.16
N LEU A 31 -1.51 -11.99 -25.44
CA LEU A 31 -1.97 -10.61 -25.44
C LEU A 31 -1.86 -9.96 -24.05
N ALA A 32 -2.27 -10.65 -22.99
CA ALA A 32 -2.16 -10.15 -21.61
C ALA A 32 -0.71 -9.83 -21.23
N ARG A 33 0.22 -10.73 -21.57
CA ARG A 33 1.66 -10.56 -21.31
C ARG A 33 2.26 -9.44 -22.17
N ALA A 34 1.96 -9.42 -23.46
CA ALA A 34 2.46 -8.39 -24.39
C ALA A 34 1.96 -7.00 -24.00
N TYR A 35 0.68 -6.89 -23.65
CA TYR A 35 0.09 -5.65 -23.17
C TYR A 35 0.81 -5.16 -21.92
N THR A 36 0.92 -5.99 -20.87
CA THR A 36 1.60 -5.63 -19.61
C THR A 36 3.05 -5.21 -19.84
N ALA A 37 3.77 -5.90 -20.73
CA ALA A 37 5.18 -5.60 -21.05
C ALA A 37 5.37 -4.30 -21.85
N ALA A 38 4.34 -3.83 -22.57
CA ALA A 38 4.41 -2.62 -23.38
C ALA A 38 4.09 -1.33 -22.59
N GLN A 39 3.66 -1.44 -21.33
CA GLN A 39 3.21 -0.30 -20.54
C GLN A 39 4.37 0.51 -19.94
N PRO A 40 4.14 1.80 -19.61
CA PRO A 40 5.14 2.62 -18.94
C PRO A 40 5.60 1.99 -17.63
N ASP A 41 6.88 2.15 -17.32
CA ASP A 41 7.51 1.67 -16.10
C ASP A 41 7.14 2.56 -14.90
N HIS A 42 5.86 2.49 -14.51
CA HIS A 42 5.28 3.34 -13.46
C HIS A 42 4.44 2.51 -12.48
N PRO A 43 4.78 2.47 -11.17
CA PRO A 43 4.12 1.58 -10.21
C PRO A 43 2.59 1.77 -10.14
N ARG A 44 2.13 3.03 -10.18
CA ARG A 44 0.70 3.37 -10.20
C ARG A 44 -0.04 2.81 -11.42
N PHE A 45 0.66 2.63 -12.54
CA PHE A 45 0.07 2.02 -13.72
C PHE A 45 -0.17 0.51 -13.53
N PHE A 46 0.54 -0.17 -12.63
CA PHE A 46 0.28 -1.60 -12.40
C PHE A 46 -0.66 -1.83 -11.20
N ASP A 47 -1.08 -0.77 -10.53
CA ASP A 47 -2.03 -0.84 -9.43
C ASP A 47 -3.47 -0.96 -9.94
N LEU A 48 -4.01 -2.19 -9.88
CA LEU A 48 -5.35 -2.54 -10.34
C LEU A 48 -6.46 -1.73 -9.66
N SER A 49 -6.22 -1.12 -8.49
CA SER A 49 -7.20 -0.25 -7.83
C SER A 49 -7.46 1.07 -8.58
N TYR A 50 -6.53 1.49 -9.45
CA TYR A 50 -6.69 2.68 -10.30
C TYR A 50 -7.21 2.37 -11.70
N HIS A 51 -7.27 1.11 -12.09
CA HIS A 51 -7.73 0.77 -13.43
C HIS A 51 -9.24 0.64 -13.46
N HIS A 52 -9.84 1.42 -14.34
CA HIS A 52 -11.21 1.21 -14.79
C HIS A 52 -11.27 0.08 -15.82
N PHE A 53 -10.75 -1.11 -15.49
CA PHE A 53 -11.17 -2.29 -16.24
C PHE A 53 -12.68 -2.37 -16.10
N SER A 54 -13.39 -2.42 -17.23
CA SER A 54 -14.86 -2.30 -17.30
C SER A 54 -15.56 -2.90 -16.07
N ALA A 55 -16.31 -2.07 -15.35
CA ALA A 55 -16.99 -2.44 -14.10
C ALA A 55 -17.95 -3.64 -14.26
N ASP A 56 -18.30 -3.98 -15.50
CA ASP A 56 -19.25 -5.03 -15.84
C ASP A 56 -18.63 -6.44 -15.93
N ALA A 57 -17.29 -6.56 -15.89
CA ALA A 57 -16.62 -7.87 -15.96
C ALA A 57 -15.40 -7.97 -15.03
N PRO A 58 -15.19 -9.12 -14.35
CA PRO A 58 -13.97 -9.33 -13.58
C PRO A 58 -12.73 -9.24 -14.48
N VAL A 59 -11.63 -8.76 -13.91
CA VAL A 59 -10.33 -8.71 -14.61
C VAL A 59 -9.86 -10.13 -14.89
N ASP A 60 -9.38 -10.38 -16.11
CA ASP A 60 -8.81 -11.66 -16.50
C ASP A 60 -7.69 -12.10 -15.54
N PRO A 61 -7.68 -13.36 -15.07
CA PRO A 61 -6.70 -13.83 -14.09
C PRO A 61 -5.24 -13.71 -14.55
N VAL A 62 -4.95 -13.89 -15.84
CA VAL A 62 -3.58 -13.82 -16.36
C VAL A 62 -3.13 -12.36 -16.47
N LEU A 63 -4.03 -11.47 -16.91
CA LEU A 63 -3.76 -10.04 -16.89
C LEU A 63 -3.54 -9.52 -15.45
N LYS A 64 -4.40 -9.92 -14.52
CA LYS A 64 -4.28 -9.60 -13.09
C LYS A 64 -2.94 -10.05 -12.53
N ALA A 65 -2.56 -11.31 -12.74
CA ALA A 65 -1.30 -11.86 -12.26
C ALA A 65 -0.08 -11.13 -12.87
N ALA A 66 -0.14 -10.74 -14.14
CA ALA A 66 0.94 -10.00 -14.79
C ALA A 66 1.11 -8.58 -14.20
N PHE A 67 0.00 -7.89 -13.91
CA PHE A 67 0.00 -6.59 -13.24
C PHE A 67 0.56 -6.69 -11.81
N GLU A 68 0.07 -7.64 -11.02
CA GLU A 68 0.55 -7.88 -9.65
C GLU A 68 2.05 -8.22 -9.63
N ALA A 69 2.51 -9.06 -10.57
CA ALA A 69 3.93 -9.39 -10.70
C ALA A 69 4.78 -8.16 -11.01
N ARG A 70 4.40 -7.36 -12.01
CA ARG A 70 5.09 -6.10 -12.31
C ARG A 70 5.07 -5.13 -11.15
N GLN A 71 3.92 -4.97 -10.49
CA GLN A 71 3.79 -4.09 -9.34
C GLN A 71 4.76 -4.50 -8.21
N SER A 72 4.93 -5.80 -7.98
CA SER A 72 5.84 -6.34 -6.96
C SER A 72 7.33 -6.12 -7.24
N GLU A 73 7.69 -5.84 -8.50
CA GLU A 73 9.08 -5.50 -8.88
C GLU A 73 9.46 -4.09 -8.43
N PHE A 74 8.48 -3.18 -8.29
CA PHE A 74 8.74 -1.82 -7.86
C PHE A 74 8.98 -1.76 -6.35
N LYS A 75 10.20 -1.36 -5.98
CA LYS A 75 10.52 -0.98 -4.62
C LYS A 75 10.42 0.54 -4.50
N ASP A 76 9.54 0.98 -3.61
CA ASP A 76 9.53 2.39 -3.22
C ASP A 76 10.74 2.66 -2.32
N GLU A 77 11.72 3.40 -2.83
CA GLU A 77 12.97 3.72 -2.12
C GLU A 77 12.83 4.92 -1.18
N ARG A 78 11.66 5.57 -1.12
CA ARG A 78 11.43 6.71 -0.22
C ARG A 78 11.55 6.28 1.23
N ASP A 79 12.14 7.13 2.06
CA ASP A 79 12.20 6.91 3.50
C ASP A 79 10.80 7.13 4.13
N PRO A 80 10.18 6.09 4.72
CA PRO A 80 8.87 6.23 5.34
C PRO A 80 8.85 7.25 6.48
N LYS A 81 9.99 7.48 7.16
CA LYS A 81 10.11 8.51 8.19
C LYS A 81 9.97 9.91 7.60
N ALA A 82 10.68 10.17 6.50
CA ALA A 82 10.63 11.45 5.81
C ALA A 82 9.21 11.75 5.32
N VAL A 83 8.50 10.74 4.80
CA VAL A 83 7.10 10.86 4.36
C VAL A 83 6.18 11.21 5.54
N LEU A 84 6.26 10.52 6.67
CA LEU A 84 5.46 10.85 7.86
C LEU A 84 5.71 12.26 8.39
N LEU A 85 6.97 12.72 8.33
CA LEU A 85 7.32 14.08 8.74
C LEU A 85 6.78 15.13 7.78
N ALA A 86 6.90 14.92 6.47
CA ALA A 86 6.37 15.81 5.45
C ALA A 86 4.86 16.00 5.63
N ILE A 87 4.13 14.88 5.78
CA ILE A 87 2.70 14.87 6.01
C ILE A 87 2.34 15.59 7.32
N GLY A 88 3.05 15.29 8.41
CA GLY A 88 2.82 15.96 9.68
C GLY A 88 3.06 17.47 9.64
N ARG A 89 3.94 17.94 8.76
CA ARG A 89 4.23 19.37 8.54
C ARG A 89 3.21 20.06 7.63
N GLY A 90 2.20 19.34 7.15
CA GLY A 90 1.07 19.89 6.42
C GLY A 90 1.02 19.52 4.94
N GLU A 91 1.94 18.67 4.45
CA GLU A 91 1.80 18.14 3.10
C GLU A 91 0.61 17.16 3.02
N PRO A 92 -0.24 17.26 1.99
CA PRO A 92 -1.31 16.30 1.79
C PRO A 92 -0.70 14.95 1.40
N TRP A 93 -1.04 13.90 2.13
CA TRP A 93 -0.64 12.56 1.73
C TRP A 93 -1.37 12.12 0.46
N GLN A 94 -0.65 11.36 -0.36
CA GLN A 94 -1.17 10.70 -1.55
C GLN A 94 -1.29 9.20 -1.30
N ASP A 95 -1.98 8.49 -2.18
CA ASP A 95 -2.16 7.05 -2.03
C ASP A 95 -0.84 6.27 -2.11
N GLU A 96 0.15 6.81 -2.84
CA GLU A 96 1.52 6.28 -2.85
C GLU A 96 2.14 6.28 -1.46
N ASP A 97 1.84 7.27 -0.62
CA ASP A 97 2.36 7.36 0.76
C ASP A 97 1.71 6.29 1.64
N VAL A 98 0.40 6.08 1.46
CA VAL A 98 -0.34 5.04 2.18
C VAL A 98 0.18 3.66 1.80
N ARG A 99 0.42 3.40 0.51
CA ARG A 99 1.05 2.14 0.03
C ARG A 99 2.44 1.92 0.62
N LEU A 100 3.29 2.96 0.60
CA LEU A 100 4.63 2.90 1.21
C LEU A 100 4.52 2.51 2.69
N LEU A 101 3.67 3.20 3.44
CA LEU A 101 3.46 2.95 4.88
C LEU A 101 2.85 1.57 5.15
N GLY A 102 2.01 1.07 4.24
CA GLY A 102 1.43 -0.28 4.32
C GLY A 102 2.46 -1.41 4.23
N GLY A 103 3.64 -1.13 3.65
CA GLY A 103 4.77 -2.05 3.60
C GLY A 103 5.72 -1.96 4.81
N VAL A 104 5.50 -1.01 5.73
CA VAL A 104 6.40 -0.81 6.87
C VAL A 104 6.09 -1.82 7.98
N THR A 105 7.12 -2.55 8.42
CA THR A 105 7.00 -3.54 9.51
C THR A 105 6.94 -2.89 10.89
N ALA A 106 6.44 -3.63 11.89
CA ALA A 106 6.46 -3.19 13.28
C ALA A 106 7.88 -2.90 13.80
N ASP A 107 8.87 -3.70 13.39
CA ASP A 107 10.28 -3.48 13.74
C ASP A 107 10.81 -2.16 13.16
N SER A 108 10.48 -1.88 11.89
CA SER A 108 10.86 -0.63 11.22
C SER A 108 10.18 0.58 11.85
N PHE A 109 8.89 0.50 12.17
CA PHE A 109 8.20 1.57 12.91
C PHE A 109 8.82 1.79 14.28
N GLN A 110 9.13 0.71 15.01
CA GLN A 110 9.77 0.83 16.31
C GLN A 110 11.13 1.51 16.20
N ALA A 111 12.00 1.05 15.29
CA ALA A 111 13.31 1.63 15.07
C ALA A 111 13.24 3.12 14.70
N MET A 112 12.29 3.49 13.82
CA MET A 112 12.04 4.87 13.43
C MET A 112 11.65 5.75 14.62
N ILE A 113 10.70 5.30 15.43
CA ILE A 113 10.19 6.04 16.59
C ILE A 113 11.28 6.14 17.66
N GLU A 114 12.04 5.08 17.91
CA GLU A 114 13.11 5.10 18.91
C GLU A 114 14.34 5.90 18.48
N GLY A 115 14.61 5.98 17.17
CA GLY A 115 15.66 6.80 16.59
C GLY A 115 15.26 8.26 16.34
N THR A 116 14.11 8.71 16.83
CA THR A 116 13.63 10.09 16.69
C THR A 116 13.38 10.73 18.04
N GLU A 117 13.72 12.01 18.17
CA GLU A 117 13.58 12.78 19.40
C GLU A 117 12.78 14.07 19.18
N GLY A 118 12.41 14.72 20.28
CA GLY A 118 11.80 16.05 20.26
C GLY A 118 10.44 16.13 19.58
N GLU A 119 10.24 17.20 18.80
CA GLU A 119 8.99 17.52 18.12
C GLU A 119 8.69 16.53 16.97
N ASP A 120 9.72 16.15 16.21
CA ASP A 120 9.63 15.18 15.13
C ASP A 120 9.11 13.81 15.62
N LEU A 121 9.50 13.40 16.83
CA LEU A 121 9.00 12.16 17.44
C LEU A 121 7.48 12.21 17.65
N ARG A 122 7.00 13.30 18.25
CA ARG A 122 5.55 13.48 18.46
C ARG A 122 4.84 13.49 17.12
N LEU A 123 5.38 14.19 16.14
CA LEU A 123 4.79 14.35 14.83
C LEU A 123 4.63 13.01 14.09
N ILE A 124 5.69 12.20 14.03
CA ILE A 124 5.66 10.85 13.43
C ILE A 124 4.56 10.00 14.07
N VAL A 125 4.48 9.97 15.40
CA VAL A 125 3.49 9.15 16.10
C VAL A 125 2.07 9.63 15.80
N GLN A 126 1.82 10.95 15.87
CA GLN A 126 0.47 11.49 15.63
C GLN A 126 0.03 11.31 14.17
N THR A 127 0.93 11.59 13.22
CA THR A 127 0.66 11.40 11.79
C THR A 127 0.43 9.93 11.46
N GLY A 128 1.27 9.02 11.97
CA GLY A 128 1.10 7.59 11.77
C GLY A 128 -0.24 7.09 12.29
N LEU A 129 -0.65 7.51 13.50
CA LEU A 129 -1.94 7.15 14.09
C LEU A 129 -3.12 7.71 13.27
N GLN A 130 -2.99 8.93 12.77
CA GLN A 130 -4.03 9.56 11.93
C GLN A 130 -4.23 8.79 10.61
N ILE A 131 -3.15 8.45 9.91
CA ILE A 131 -3.20 7.68 8.67
C ILE A 131 -3.76 6.28 8.95
N ALA A 132 -3.24 5.59 9.97
CA ALA A 132 -3.72 4.27 10.37
C ALA A 132 -5.23 4.23 10.67
N ALA A 133 -5.74 5.25 11.36
CA ALA A 133 -7.17 5.35 11.66
C ALA A 133 -8.01 5.67 10.42
N ARG A 134 -7.50 6.49 9.50
CA ARG A 134 -8.19 6.83 8.26
C ARG A 134 -8.28 5.64 7.29
N HIS A 135 -7.25 4.80 7.29
CA HIS A 135 -7.10 3.69 6.35
C HIS A 135 -7.26 2.31 7.01
N GLN A 136 -8.09 2.22 8.06
CA GLN A 136 -8.26 0.98 8.83
C GLN A 136 -8.90 -0.15 8.01
N GLU A 137 -9.75 0.18 7.05
CA GLU A 137 -10.49 -0.82 6.24
C GLU A 137 -9.73 -1.23 4.98
N ASP A 138 -9.07 -0.29 4.32
CA ASP A 138 -8.37 -0.46 3.05
C ASP A 138 -6.89 -0.84 3.21
N GLN A 139 -6.22 -0.37 4.28
CA GLN A 139 -4.83 -0.72 4.58
C GLN A 139 -4.62 -1.07 6.07
N PRO A 140 -5.22 -2.17 6.56
CA PRO A 140 -5.14 -2.58 7.97
C PRO A 140 -3.72 -2.89 8.44
N SER A 141 -2.77 -3.19 7.53
CA SER A 141 -1.37 -3.48 7.86
C SER A 141 -0.66 -2.29 8.53
N ILE A 142 -0.99 -1.06 8.15
CA ILE A 142 -0.44 0.16 8.76
C ILE A 142 -0.83 0.18 10.25
N ASN A 143 -2.12 -0.03 10.52
CA ASN A 143 -2.66 0.03 11.86
C ASN A 143 -2.13 -1.11 12.75
N SER A 144 -2.02 -2.34 12.22
CA SER A 144 -1.48 -3.46 12.99
C SER A 144 -0.01 -3.27 13.32
N ALA A 145 0.83 -2.96 12.31
CA ALA A 145 2.27 -2.79 12.49
C ALA A 145 2.61 -1.61 13.41
N LEU A 146 1.93 -0.47 13.24
CA LEU A 146 2.15 0.71 14.08
C LEU A 146 1.73 0.46 15.54
N ASN A 147 0.56 -0.14 15.78
CA ASN A 147 0.12 -0.41 17.16
C ASN A 147 1.02 -1.42 17.86
N GLU A 148 1.52 -2.42 17.15
CA GLU A 148 2.47 -3.38 17.69
C GLU A 148 3.77 -2.68 18.11
N ALA A 149 4.34 -1.83 17.25
CA ALA A 149 5.52 -1.04 17.55
C ALA A 149 5.31 -0.14 18.79
N LEU A 150 4.18 0.58 18.83
CA LEU A 150 3.82 1.45 19.95
C LEU A 150 3.58 0.68 21.25
N ALA A 151 2.99 -0.52 21.18
CA ALA A 151 2.80 -1.41 22.34
C ALA A 151 4.15 -1.84 22.93
N ARG A 152 5.09 -2.26 22.07
CA ARG A 152 6.46 -2.63 22.47
C ARG A 152 7.18 -1.45 23.13
N ILE A 153 7.07 -0.25 22.56
CA ILE A 153 7.67 0.98 23.11
C ILE A 153 7.04 1.37 24.45
N ALA A 154 5.72 1.30 24.56
CA ALA A 154 4.98 1.57 25.78
C ALA A 154 5.39 0.58 26.90
N GLY A 155 5.59 -0.70 26.56
CA GLY A 155 6.02 -1.75 27.48
C GLY A 155 7.41 -1.53 28.08
N LYS A 156 8.27 -0.71 27.46
CA LYS A 156 9.63 -0.43 27.98
C LYS A 156 9.64 0.41 29.26
N SER A 157 8.65 1.30 29.48
CA SER A 157 8.52 2.03 30.75
C SER A 157 7.17 2.74 30.92
N PRO A 158 6.68 2.96 32.15
CA PRO A 158 5.46 3.73 32.42
C PRO A 158 5.48 5.16 31.86
N MET A 159 6.66 5.80 31.85
CA MET A 159 6.84 7.14 31.28
C MET A 159 6.57 7.15 29.77
N ARG A 160 7.12 6.18 29.04
CA ARG A 160 6.89 6.04 27.59
C ARG A 160 5.42 5.77 27.29
N ALA A 161 4.78 4.85 28.03
CA ALA A 161 3.36 4.58 27.90
C ALA A 161 2.50 5.83 28.12
N ARG A 162 2.78 6.60 29.18
CA ARG A 162 2.08 7.86 29.48
C ARG A 162 2.25 8.88 28.35
N ARG A 163 3.46 9.01 27.80
CA ARG A 163 3.76 9.94 26.70
C ARG A 163 2.99 9.56 25.43
N LEU A 164 2.99 8.29 25.04
CA LEU A 164 2.26 7.82 23.86
C LEU A 164 0.74 8.03 24.01
N ARG A 165 0.18 7.78 25.20
CA ARG A 165 -1.24 8.05 25.49
C ARG A 165 -1.59 9.53 25.33
N ALA A 166 -0.70 10.43 25.74
CA ALA A 166 -0.90 11.87 25.55
C ALA A 166 -0.93 12.29 24.07
N TRP A 167 -0.38 11.46 23.17
CA TRP A 167 -0.38 11.69 21.73
C TRP A 167 -1.50 10.96 20.98
N GLY A 168 -2.37 10.26 21.70
CA GLY A 168 -3.54 9.58 21.13
C GLY A 168 -3.41 8.05 21.01
N TYR A 169 -2.26 7.46 21.37
CA TYR A 169 -2.13 6.01 21.40
C TYR A 169 -3.01 5.41 22.51
N LYS A 170 -3.92 4.52 22.12
CA LYS A 170 -4.69 3.70 23.05
C LYS A 170 -4.13 2.30 22.99
N ALA A 171 -3.56 1.84 24.11
CA ALA A 171 -3.12 0.45 24.19
C ALA A 171 -4.32 -0.45 23.86
N PRO A 172 -4.15 -1.47 23.00
CA PRO A 172 -5.18 -2.48 22.83
C PRO A 172 -5.48 -3.08 24.22
N PRO A 173 -6.73 -3.49 24.48
CA PRO A 173 -7.07 -4.13 25.75
C PRO A 173 -6.06 -5.26 25.95
N SER A 174 -5.33 -5.22 27.07
CA SER A 174 -4.57 -6.38 27.49
C SER A 174 -5.60 -7.48 27.64
N ASP A 175 -5.55 -8.52 26.81
CA ASP A 175 -6.29 -9.74 27.09
C ASP A 175 -5.86 -10.16 28.49
N GLY A 176 -6.74 -9.86 29.45
CA GLY A 176 -6.51 -10.17 30.83
C GLY A 176 -6.41 -11.68 30.89
N CYS A 177 -5.27 -12.18 31.35
CA CYS A 177 -5.20 -13.51 31.92
C CYS A 177 -6.42 -13.69 32.83
N SER A 178 -7.30 -14.61 32.44
CA SER A 178 -8.23 -15.25 33.36
C SER A 178 -7.47 -16.14 34.33
#